data_AF-A0A3C0ZW10-F1
#
_entry.id   AF-A0A3C0ZW10-F1
#
_cell.length_a   1.000
_cell.length_b   1.000
_cell.length_c   1.000
_cell.angle_alpha   90.00
_cell.angle_beta   90.00
_cell.angle_gamma   90.00
#
_symmetry.space_group_name_H-M   'P 1'
#
loop_
_entity.id
_entity.type
_entity.pdbx_description
1 polymer ?
#
loop_
_entity_poly.entity_id
_entity_poly.type
_entity_poly.pdbx_seq_one_letter_code
_entity_poly.pdbx_strand_id
1 'polypeptide(L)'
;MLDLQTAAEAYDWEEEDTVDGSGYADIRTVVFRTEKGLTFKDYQFYGLDLKELKEASQRIQSGEVSDIKMENGHITCSLEGRRGNSLCLLVPWTDGWVAWRNGEPVQPDTVAGTMITIPLENGENRIELKYHIPYLQEGMYISAAAFAVLLIDCLRRALRSRKNRR
;
A
#
# COMPACT_ATOMS: atom_id res chain seq x y z
N MET A 1 30.99 -5.71 35.95
CA MET A 1 30.09 -5.42 34.82
C MET A 1 28.96 -6.43 34.94
N LEU A 2 27.74 -6.04 35.35
CA LEU A 2 26.66 -7.00 35.54
C LEU A 2 26.16 -7.54 34.19
N ASP A 3 26.04 -8.86 34.11
CA ASP A 3 25.44 -9.56 32.97
C ASP A 3 23.98 -9.15 32.80
N LEU A 4 23.47 -9.17 31.57
CA LEU A 4 22.08 -8.80 31.27
C LEU A 4 21.10 -9.77 31.93
N GLN A 5 21.46 -11.04 32.07
CA GLN A 5 20.67 -12.02 32.82
C GLN A 5 20.57 -11.64 34.29
N THR A 6 21.68 -11.32 34.95
CA THR A 6 21.69 -10.91 36.36
C THR A 6 20.95 -9.59 36.61
N ALA A 7 20.97 -8.67 35.64
CA ALA A 7 20.20 -7.42 35.74
C ALA A 7 18.69 -7.65 35.53
N ALA A 8 18.30 -8.59 34.66
CA ALA A 8 16.91 -8.98 34.50
C ALA A 8 16.39 -9.71 35.75
N GLU A 9 17.16 -10.66 36.28
CA GLU A 9 16.87 -11.41 37.51
C GLU A 9 16.76 -10.50 38.75
N ALA A 10 17.57 -9.44 38.84
CA ALA A 10 17.50 -8.48 39.95
C ALA A 10 16.24 -7.60 39.95
N TYR A 11 15.54 -7.51 38.82
CA TYR A 11 14.25 -6.83 38.67
C TYR A 11 13.08 -7.80 38.47
N ASP A 12 13.36 -9.10 38.42
CA ASP A 12 12.39 -10.19 38.49
C ASP A 12 12.09 -10.39 39.98
N TRP A 13 11.46 -9.38 40.59
CA TRP A 13 10.94 -9.53 41.95
C TRP A 13 9.96 -10.70 41.92
N GLU A 14 10.11 -11.67 42.84
CA GLU A 14 9.06 -12.64 43.13
C GLU A 14 7.85 -11.88 43.70
N GLU A 15 7.08 -11.24 42.82
CA GLU A 15 5.82 -10.62 43.19
C GLU A 15 4.77 -11.74 43.18
N GLU A 16 4.68 -12.40 44.34
CA GLU A 16 3.55 -13.23 44.75
C GLU A 16 2.31 -12.35 44.96
N ASP A 17 1.92 -11.58 43.94
CA ASP A 17 0.65 -10.87 43.92
C ASP A 17 -0.37 -11.82 43.29
N THR A 18 -0.98 -12.60 44.17
CA THR A 18 -2.29 -13.18 43.87
C THR A 18 -3.26 -12.02 43.67
N VAL A 19 -3.41 -11.59 42.42
CA VAL A 19 -4.54 -10.75 42.01
C VAL A 19 -5.80 -11.56 42.32
N ASP A 20 -6.52 -11.08 43.32
CA ASP A 20 -7.75 -11.62 43.85
C ASP A 20 -8.66 -12.09 42.70
N GLY A 21 -8.72 -13.41 42.50
CA GLY A 21 -9.68 -14.12 41.66
C GLY A 21 -9.99 -13.55 40.27
N SER A 22 -9.05 -13.57 39.31
CA SER A 22 -9.24 -14.12 37.95
C SER A 22 -8.14 -13.66 36.98
N GLY A 23 -7.37 -14.60 36.45
CA GLY A 23 -6.49 -14.41 35.29
C GLY A 23 -5.01 -14.30 35.62
N TYR A 24 -4.21 -15.26 35.15
CA TYR A 24 -2.75 -15.12 35.10
C TYR A 24 -2.40 -13.94 34.19
N ALA A 25 -1.84 -12.86 34.76
CA ALA A 25 -1.18 -11.84 33.97
C ALA A 25 0.22 -12.36 33.60
N ASP A 26 0.49 -12.50 32.31
CA ASP A 26 1.81 -12.92 31.81
C ASP A 26 2.80 -11.74 31.94
N ILE A 27 3.60 -11.71 33.00
CA ILE A 27 4.59 -10.64 33.23
C ILE A 27 5.82 -10.88 32.36
N ARG A 28 6.29 -9.83 31.68
CA ARG A 28 7.46 -9.85 30.81
C ARG A 28 8.32 -8.61 31.05
N THR A 29 9.59 -8.82 31.38
CA THR A 29 10.55 -7.74 31.65
C THR A 29 11.36 -7.41 30.38
N VAL A 30 11.39 -6.15 29.98
CA VAL A 30 12.18 -5.65 28.84
C VAL A 30 13.28 -4.71 29.36
N VAL A 31 14.54 -5.09 29.18
CA VAL A 31 15.70 -4.33 29.67
C VAL A 31 16.44 -3.67 28.50
N PHE A 32 16.61 -2.35 28.57
CA PHE A 32 17.41 -1.58 27.61
C PHE A 32 18.74 -1.15 28.24
N ARG A 33 19.84 -1.31 27.49
CA ARG A 33 21.16 -0.79 27.86
C ARG A 33 21.60 0.24 26.82
N THR A 34 22.00 1.42 27.28
CA THR A 34 22.49 2.51 26.42
C THR A 34 23.78 3.10 26.99
N GLU A 35 24.72 3.49 26.12
CA GLU A 35 26.00 4.09 26.51
C GLU A 35 25.88 5.59 26.85
N LYS A 36 24.90 6.29 26.24
CA LYS A 36 24.55 7.68 26.56
C LYS A 36 23.11 7.70 27.03
N GLY A 37 22.84 8.40 28.13
CA GLY A 37 21.53 8.44 28.78
C GLY A 37 20.41 8.65 27.77
N LEU A 38 19.54 7.66 27.62
CA LEU A 38 18.33 7.77 26.82
C LEU A 38 17.34 8.64 27.60
N THR A 39 16.91 9.76 27.01
CA THR A 39 15.78 10.52 27.53
C THR A 39 14.53 9.90 26.94
N PHE A 40 13.95 8.96 27.68
CA PHE A 40 12.76 8.25 27.27
C PHE A 40 11.54 9.20 27.27
N LYS A 41 10.92 9.49 26.11
CA LYS A 41 9.61 10.15 26.01
C LYS A 41 8.65 9.30 25.17
N ASP A 42 7.47 9.01 25.71
CA ASP A 42 6.30 8.41 25.04
C ASP A 42 6.48 6.97 24.48
N TYR A 43 6.65 5.96 25.36
CA TYR A 43 6.73 4.54 24.95
C TYR A 43 5.39 3.84 25.00
N GLN A 44 5.21 2.89 24.08
CA GLN A 44 4.07 2.00 24.02
C GLN A 44 4.58 0.57 23.90
N PHE A 45 4.19 -0.29 24.84
CA PHE A 45 4.49 -1.72 24.80
C PHE A 45 3.25 -2.47 24.34
N TYR A 46 3.41 -3.34 23.36
CA TYR A 46 2.33 -4.17 22.83
C TYR A 46 2.69 -5.63 23.01
N GLY A 47 1.81 -6.38 23.68
CA GLY A 47 1.85 -7.83 23.65
C GLY A 47 1.17 -8.33 22.37
N LEU A 48 1.81 -9.24 21.65
CA LEU A 48 1.26 -9.84 20.45
C LEU A 48 1.26 -11.36 20.59
N ASP A 49 0.08 -11.97 20.52
CA ASP A 49 -0.03 -13.43 20.49
C ASP A 49 0.48 -13.94 19.14
N LEU A 50 1.66 -14.56 19.15
CA LEU A 50 2.30 -15.09 17.95
C LEU A 50 1.55 -16.29 17.36
N LYS A 51 0.75 -17.00 18.17
CA LYS A 51 -0.06 -18.12 17.70
C LYS A 51 -1.27 -17.60 16.92
N GLU A 52 -2.00 -16.63 17.47
CA GLU A 52 -3.12 -16.00 16.75
C GLU A 52 -2.63 -15.30 15.48
N LEU A 53 -1.50 -14.59 15.54
CA LEU A 53 -0.88 -13.98 14.36
C LEU A 53 -0.56 -15.02 13.29
N LYS A 54 0.02 -16.16 13.70
CA LYS A 54 0.34 -17.26 12.78
C LYS A 54 -0.92 -17.83 12.12
N GLU A 55 -1.97 -18.06 12.89
CA GLU A 55 -3.25 -18.56 12.36
C GLU A 55 -3.88 -17.56 11.37
N ALA A 56 -3.87 -16.27 11.69
CA ALA A 56 -4.33 -15.21 10.80
C ALA A 56 -3.49 -15.14 9.51
N SER A 57 -2.15 -15.22 9.63
CA SER A 57 -1.23 -15.21 8.49
C SER A 57 -1.46 -16.41 7.58
N GLN A 58 -1.66 -17.60 8.13
CA GLN A 58 -1.93 -18.81 7.36
C GLN A 58 -3.26 -18.75 6.61
N ARG A 59 -4.30 -18.16 7.23
CA ARG A 59 -5.59 -17.93 6.57
C ARG A 59 -5.45 -17.02 5.35
N ILE A 60 -4.70 -15.92 5.47
CA ILE A 60 -4.46 -15.00 4.35
C ILE A 60 -3.67 -15.72 3.25
N GLN A 61 -2.59 -16.43 3.63
CA GLN A 61 -1.75 -17.16 2.68
C GLN A 61 -2.51 -18.26 1.93
N SER A 62 -3.50 -18.90 2.57
CA SER A 62 -4.35 -19.89 1.90
C SER A 62 -5.24 -19.31 0.78
N GLY A 63 -5.46 -17.99 0.79
CA GLY A 63 -6.20 -17.26 -0.24
C GLY A 63 -5.30 -16.52 -1.24
N GLU A 64 -4.00 -16.83 -1.27
CA GLU A 64 -3.05 -16.22 -2.19
C GLU A 64 -3.41 -16.51 -3.65
N VAL A 65 -3.35 -15.47 -4.49
CA VAL A 65 -3.64 -15.57 -5.91
C VAL A 65 -2.37 -15.89 -6.67
N SER A 66 -2.27 -17.10 -7.20
CA SER A 66 -1.03 -17.61 -7.83
C SER A 66 -0.77 -17.07 -9.24
N ASP A 67 -1.82 -16.71 -9.98
CA ASP A 67 -1.73 -16.23 -11.38
C ASP A 67 -2.06 -14.73 -11.46
N ILE A 68 -1.20 -13.91 -10.84
CA ILE A 68 -1.22 -12.46 -11.02
C ILE A 68 -0.18 -12.07 -12.07
N LYS A 69 -0.61 -11.29 -13.06
CA LYS A 69 0.27 -10.70 -14.07
C LYS A 69 0.25 -9.19 -13.90
N MET A 70 1.44 -8.60 -13.86
CA MET A 70 1.60 -7.16 -13.69
C MET A 70 2.71 -6.66 -14.61
N GLU A 71 2.33 -5.91 -15.65
CA GLU A 71 3.25 -5.37 -16.64
C GLU A 71 2.77 -4.00 -17.12
N ASN A 72 3.67 -3.02 -17.22
CA ASN A 72 3.40 -1.70 -17.83
C ASN A 72 2.13 -0.98 -17.32
N GLY A 73 1.86 -1.04 -16.01
CA GLY A 73 0.66 -0.43 -15.43
C GLY A 73 -0.63 -1.18 -15.72
N HIS A 74 -0.54 -2.43 -16.18
CA HIS A 74 -1.67 -3.34 -16.34
C HIS A 74 -1.54 -4.50 -15.37
N ILE A 75 -2.58 -4.74 -14.58
CA ILE A 75 -2.66 -5.86 -13.64
C ILE A 75 -3.85 -6.71 -14.03
N THR A 76 -3.64 -8.02 -14.16
CA THR A 76 -4.72 -8.98 -14.37
C THR A 76 -4.58 -10.16 -13.44
N CYS A 77 -5.68 -10.61 -12.86
CA CYS A 77 -5.73 -11.87 -12.14
C CYS A 77 -7.11 -12.51 -12.26
N SER A 78 -7.14 -13.83 -12.10
CA SER A 78 -8.37 -14.61 -11.98
C SER A 78 -8.33 -15.39 -10.68
N LEU A 79 -9.42 -15.32 -9.92
CA LEU A 79 -9.53 -16.03 -8.65
C LEU A 79 -10.99 -16.40 -8.36
N GLU A 80 -11.17 -17.46 -7.57
CA GLU A 80 -12.48 -17.81 -7.04
C GLU A 80 -12.75 -17.00 -5.77
N GLY A 81 -13.86 -16.27 -5.77
CA GLY A 81 -14.26 -15.35 -4.72
C GLY A 81 -15.54 -15.77 -4.02
N ARG A 82 -15.76 -15.18 -2.86
CA ARG A 82 -17.03 -15.21 -2.13
C ARG A 82 -17.39 -13.79 -1.75
N ARG A 83 -18.68 -13.48 -1.79
CA ARG A 83 -19.21 -12.18 -1.39
C ARG A 83 -18.83 -11.90 0.07
N GLY A 84 -18.25 -10.73 0.32
CA GLY A 84 -17.70 -10.35 1.62
C GLY A 84 -16.17 -10.48 1.72
N ASN A 85 -15.54 -11.21 0.80
CA ASN A 85 -14.09 -11.17 0.63
C ASN A 85 -13.70 -10.08 -0.38
N SER A 86 -12.48 -9.58 -0.24
CA SER A 86 -11.89 -8.62 -1.17
C SER A 86 -10.49 -9.06 -1.58
N LEU A 87 -10.13 -8.81 -2.83
CA LEU A 87 -8.75 -8.88 -3.29
C LEU A 87 -8.01 -7.65 -2.77
N CYS A 88 -6.97 -7.85 -1.96
CA CYS A 88 -6.06 -6.79 -1.54
C CYS A 88 -4.81 -6.82 -2.42
N LEU A 89 -4.50 -5.70 -3.06
CA LEU A 89 -3.28 -5.50 -3.83
C LEU A 89 -2.37 -4.54 -3.06
N LEU A 90 -1.11 -4.92 -2.86
CA LEU A 90 -0.08 -4.06 -2.27
C LEU A 90 0.43 -3.01 -3.28
N VAL A 91 -0.51 -2.44 -4.03
CA VAL A 91 -0.31 -1.35 -4.97
C VAL A 91 -1.03 -0.14 -4.38
N PRO A 92 -0.35 1.00 -4.22
CA PRO A 92 -0.98 2.18 -3.66
C PRO A 92 -2.02 2.77 -4.61
N TRP A 93 -3.14 3.23 -4.05
CA TRP A 93 -4.17 3.95 -4.78
C TRP A 93 -3.67 5.31 -5.26
N THR A 94 -3.98 5.62 -6.52
CA THR A 94 -3.74 6.91 -7.17
C THR A 94 -4.81 7.12 -8.24
N ASP A 95 -5.11 8.37 -8.60
CA ASP A 95 -6.18 8.74 -9.55
C ASP A 95 -6.03 8.14 -10.96
N GLY A 96 -4.86 7.59 -11.29
CA GLY A 96 -4.59 6.98 -12.58
C GLY A 96 -5.13 5.55 -12.73
N TRP A 97 -5.59 4.91 -11.66
CA TRP A 97 -6.05 3.53 -11.72
C TRP A 97 -7.53 3.42 -12.11
N VAL A 98 -7.81 2.55 -13.07
CA VAL A 98 -9.17 2.11 -13.40
C VAL A 98 -9.23 0.60 -13.26
N ALA A 99 -10.28 0.09 -12.63
CA ALA A 99 -10.46 -1.33 -12.37
C ALA A 99 -11.74 -1.86 -13.00
N TRP A 100 -11.70 -3.12 -13.40
CA TRP A 100 -12.81 -3.89 -13.91
C TRP A 100 -12.90 -5.23 -13.20
N ARG A 101 -14.12 -5.64 -12.86
CA ARG A 101 -14.44 -6.99 -12.38
C ARG A 101 -15.39 -7.62 -13.39
N ASN A 102 -15.01 -8.76 -13.95
CA ASN A 102 -15.81 -9.49 -14.95
C ASN A 102 -16.18 -8.63 -16.18
N GLY A 103 -15.34 -7.65 -16.52
CA GLY A 103 -15.55 -6.71 -17.64
C GLY A 103 -16.37 -5.46 -17.28
N GLU A 104 -16.96 -5.40 -16.09
CA GLU A 104 -17.70 -4.23 -15.61
C GLU A 104 -16.80 -3.30 -14.80
N PRO A 105 -16.89 -1.97 -14.99
CA PRO A 105 -16.09 -1.02 -14.22
C PRO A 105 -16.49 -1.08 -12.74
N VAL A 106 -15.48 -1.18 -11.88
CA VAL A 106 -15.65 -1.20 -10.43
C VAL A 106 -14.81 -0.09 -9.82
N GLN A 107 -15.36 0.60 -8.82
CA GLN A 107 -14.59 1.57 -8.04
C GLN A 107 -13.79 0.81 -6.98
N PRO A 108 -12.45 0.83 -7.02
CA PRO A 108 -11.66 0.22 -5.97
C PRO A 108 -11.82 1.00 -4.67
N ASP A 109 -11.73 0.28 -3.56
CA ASP A 109 -11.66 0.86 -2.23
C ASP A 109 -10.21 0.80 -1.74
N THR A 110 -9.93 1.33 -0.55
CA THR A 110 -8.59 1.33 0.04
C THR A 110 -8.54 0.60 1.38
N VAL A 111 -7.53 -0.24 1.55
CA VAL A 111 -7.14 -0.78 2.86
C VAL A 111 -6.12 0.16 3.49
N ALA A 112 -6.33 0.49 4.76
CA ALA A 112 -5.50 1.44 5.52
C ALA A 112 -5.31 2.79 4.80
N GLY A 113 -6.31 3.22 4.02
CA GLY A 113 -6.29 4.48 3.27
C GLY A 113 -5.25 4.55 2.15
N THR A 114 -4.62 3.43 1.78
CA THR A 114 -3.45 3.44 0.89
C THR A 114 -3.46 2.33 -0.15
N MET A 115 -3.72 1.08 0.23
CA MET A 115 -3.58 -0.07 -0.67
C MET A 115 -4.88 -0.37 -1.39
N ILE A 116 -4.82 -0.71 -2.66
CA ILE A 116 -5.99 -1.02 -3.47
C ILE A 116 -6.69 -2.28 -2.95
N THR A 117 -8.01 -2.22 -2.80
CA THR A 117 -8.85 -3.40 -2.52
C THR A 117 -10.05 -3.46 -3.45
N ILE A 118 -10.36 -4.66 -3.94
CA ILE A 118 -11.47 -4.89 -4.88
C ILE A 118 -12.41 -5.94 -4.27
N PRO A 119 -13.68 -5.58 -4.00
CA PRO A 119 -14.65 -6.54 -3.47
C PRO A 119 -14.94 -7.65 -4.49
N LEU A 120 -15.02 -8.89 -4.01
CA LEU A 120 -15.26 -10.06 -4.85
C LEU A 120 -16.74 -10.46 -4.86
N GLU A 121 -17.16 -11.07 -5.96
CA GLU A 121 -18.44 -11.77 -6.08
C GLU A 121 -18.28 -13.27 -5.83
N ASN A 122 -19.40 -13.96 -5.67
CA ASN A 122 -19.38 -15.42 -5.58
C ASN A 122 -18.99 -16.05 -6.92
N GLY A 123 -18.05 -16.99 -6.90
CA GLY A 123 -17.60 -17.72 -8.08
C GLY A 123 -16.35 -17.09 -8.70
N GLU A 124 -16.19 -17.26 -10.01
CA GLU A 124 -14.99 -16.77 -10.71
C GLU A 124 -15.03 -15.25 -10.86
N ASN A 125 -13.93 -14.60 -10.46
CA ASN A 125 -13.72 -13.17 -10.60
C ASN A 125 -12.51 -12.95 -11.50
N ARG A 126 -12.72 -12.37 -12.67
CA ARG A 126 -11.65 -11.86 -13.54
C ARG A 126 -11.46 -10.38 -13.24
N ILE A 127 -10.32 -10.05 -12.67
CA ILE A 127 -9.96 -8.69 -12.28
C ILE A 127 -8.94 -8.13 -13.27
N GLU A 128 -9.17 -6.89 -13.69
CA GLU A 128 -8.27 -6.13 -14.56
C GLU A 128 -8.11 -4.72 -14.02
N LEU A 129 -6.88 -4.23 -13.87
CA LEU A 129 -6.58 -2.83 -13.55
C LEU A 129 -5.66 -2.25 -14.60
N LYS A 130 -5.93 -1.02 -15.05
CA LYS A 130 -5.06 -0.27 -15.95
C LYS A 130 -4.76 1.09 -15.37
N TYR A 131 -3.48 1.44 -15.39
CA TYR A 131 -2.99 2.75 -15.04
C TYR A 131 -2.94 3.66 -16.26
N HIS A 132 -3.58 4.81 -16.16
CA HIS A 132 -3.41 5.92 -17.07
C HIS A 132 -2.68 7.06 -16.37
N ILE A 133 -1.78 7.74 -17.08
CA ILE A 133 -1.12 8.94 -16.55
C ILE A 133 -2.15 10.07 -16.52
N PRO A 134 -2.56 10.57 -15.34
CA PRO A 134 -3.49 11.69 -15.26
C PRO A 134 -2.92 12.91 -15.97
N TYR A 135 -3.79 13.72 -16.61
CA TYR A 135 -3.43 14.95 -17.32
C TYR A 135 -2.52 14.81 -18.55
N LEU A 136 -2.11 13.59 -18.93
CA LEU A 136 -1.27 13.38 -20.12
C LEU A 136 -1.98 13.85 -21.41
N GLN A 137 -3.28 13.54 -21.52
CA GLN A 137 -4.10 13.95 -22.67
C GLN A 137 -4.24 15.48 -22.73
N GLU A 138 -4.49 16.13 -21.60
CA GLU A 138 -4.58 17.58 -21.49
C GLU A 138 -3.26 18.26 -21.88
N GLY A 139 -2.14 17.75 -21.35
CA GLY A 139 -0.80 18.22 -21.72
C GLY A 139 -0.50 18.07 -23.21
N MET A 140 -0.98 17.00 -23.84
CA MET A 140 -0.87 16.78 -25.29
C MET A 140 -1.63 17.84 -26.08
N TYR A 141 -2.86 18.18 -25.68
CA TYR A 141 -3.65 19.22 -26.34
C TYR A 141 -3.00 20.60 -26.23
N ILE A 142 -2.49 20.95 -25.03
CA ILE A 142 -1.78 22.22 -24.81
C ILE A 142 -0.53 22.30 -25.70
N SER A 143 0.25 21.22 -25.76
CA SER A 143 1.47 21.15 -26.56
C SER A 143 1.17 21.27 -28.06
N ALA A 144 0.12 20.60 -28.54
CA ALA A 144 -0.32 20.68 -29.93
C ALA A 144 -0.78 22.09 -30.30
N ALA A 145 -1.53 22.76 -29.42
CA ALA A 145 -1.97 24.13 -29.62
C ALA A 145 -0.78 25.12 -29.70
N ALA A 146 0.19 24.99 -28.79
CA ALA A 146 1.40 25.80 -28.81
C ALA A 146 2.22 25.58 -30.11
N PHE A 147 2.37 24.31 -30.53
CA PHE A 147 3.06 23.98 -31.77
C PHE A 147 2.36 24.58 -33.00
N ALA A 148 1.03 24.54 -33.05
CA ALA A 148 0.27 25.15 -34.15
C ALA A 148 0.49 26.68 -34.23
N VAL A 149 0.52 27.37 -33.10
CA VAL A 149 0.82 28.81 -33.05
C VAL A 149 2.23 29.12 -33.57
N LEU A 150 3.22 28.33 -33.15
CA LEU A 150 4.61 28.47 -33.62
C LEU A 150 4.73 28.20 -35.12
N LEU A 151 4.04 27.18 -35.64
CA LEU A 151 3.99 26.90 -37.08
C LEU A 151 3.42 28.08 -37.87
N ILE A 152 2.31 28.67 -37.40
CA ILE A 152 1.69 29.83 -38.03
C ILE A 152 2.64 31.02 -38.05
N ASP A 153 3.33 31.30 -36.94
CA ASP A 153 4.31 32.41 -36.89
C ASP A 153 5.50 32.15 -37.83
N CYS A 154 6.02 30.92 -37.85
CA CYS A 154 7.12 30.53 -38.73
C CYS A 154 6.74 30.67 -40.22
N LEU A 155 5.55 30.20 -40.61
CA LEU A 155 5.04 30.35 -41.98
C LEU A 155 4.86 31.83 -42.36
N ARG A 156 4.32 32.66 -41.46
CA ARG A 156 4.20 34.11 -41.68
C ARG A 156 5.56 34.76 -41.90
N ARG A 157 6.58 34.42 -41.11
CA ARG A 157 7.94 34.94 -41.27
C ARG A 157 8.58 34.49 -42.58
N ALA A 158 8.43 33.22 -42.94
CA ALA A 158 8.96 32.67 -44.20
C ALA A 158 8.31 33.30 -45.44
N LEU A 159 7.00 33.57 -45.41
CA LEU A 159 6.31 34.26 -46.50
C LEU A 159 6.73 35.74 -46.59
N ARG A 160 6.92 36.43 -45.45
CA ARG A 160 7.43 37.81 -45.42
C ARG A 160 8.86 37.91 -45.97
N SER A 161 9.75 36.99 -45.63
CA SER A 161 11.14 37.01 -46.12
C SER A 161 11.26 36.75 -47.62
N ARG A 162 10.36 35.95 -48.20
CA ARG A 162 10.26 35.76 -49.66
C ARG A 162 9.77 37.01 -50.39
N LYS A 163 8.87 37.80 -49.79
CA LYS A 163 8.39 39.06 -50.37
C LYS A 163 9.44 40.18 -50.34
N ASN A 164 10.27 40.25 -49.31
CA ASN A 164 11.34 41.26 -49.18
C ASN A 164 12.62 40.95 -50.00
N ARG A 165 12.69 39.79 -50.68
CA ARG A 165 13.81 39.39 -51.56
C ARG A 165 13.52 39.57 -53.06
N ARG A 166 12.34 40.07 -53.44
CA ARG A 166 12.01 40.54 -54.79
C ARG A 166 11.93 42.05 -54.78
#